data_AF-A0A6C0KQQ8-F1
#
_entry.id   AF-A0A6C0KQQ8-F1
#
_cell.length_a   1.000
_cell.length_b   1.000
_cell.length_c   1.000
_cell.angle_alpha   90.00
_cell.angle_beta   90.00
_cell.angle_gamma   90.00
#
_symmetry.space_group_name_H-M   'P 1'
#
loop_
_entity.id
_entity.type
_entity.pdbx_description
1 polymer ?
#
loop_
_entity_poly.entity_id
_entity_poly.type
_entity_poly.pdbx_seq_one_letter_code
_entity_poly.pdbx_strand_id
1 'polypeptide(L)'
;MAEANEVSEALTTPQENEIAMLTHSIIEWRRLKEENDRRKQEMREANTKMKALEDIIVRVMKSHNIGALDLKNSGGRVLFKKSKHKAGLGQKNMEKLIAEHLESQEKAINLMKYIQEHREVVIKESIAYEKSS
;
A
#
# COMPACT_ATOMS: atom_id res chain seq x y z
N MET A 1 -33.47 36.49 -17.17
CA MET A 1 -32.12 36.91 -17.56
C MET A 1 -31.19 36.50 -16.43
N ALA A 2 -30.43 35.43 -16.61
CA ALA A 2 -29.38 34.99 -15.71
C ALA A 2 -28.27 34.44 -16.61
N GLU A 3 -27.19 35.21 -16.74
CA GLU A 3 -26.03 34.84 -17.54
C GLU A 3 -25.28 33.72 -16.82
N ALA A 4 -25.20 32.57 -17.49
CA ALA A 4 -24.28 31.50 -17.13
C ALA A 4 -22.86 31.99 -17.45
N ASN A 5 -22.06 32.19 -16.42
CA ASN A 5 -20.66 32.54 -16.54
C ASN A 5 -19.88 31.27 -16.92
N GLU A 6 -19.73 31.03 -18.22
CA GLU A 6 -18.79 30.03 -18.75
C GLU A 6 -17.36 30.50 -18.44
N VAL A 7 -16.74 29.89 -17.43
CA VAL A 7 -15.30 30.03 -17.20
C VAL A 7 -14.60 29.25 -18.30
N SER A 8 -14.16 29.94 -19.36
CA SER A 8 -13.25 29.34 -20.33
C SER A 8 -11.90 29.14 -19.65
N GLU A 9 -11.51 27.88 -19.44
CA GLU A 9 -10.12 27.53 -19.13
C GLU A 9 -9.28 27.83 -20.37
N ALA A 10 -8.80 29.07 -20.47
CA ALA A 10 -7.84 29.45 -21.48
C ALA A 10 -6.53 28.70 -21.21
N LEU A 11 -6.20 27.73 -22.07
CA LEU A 11 -4.89 27.09 -22.15
C LEU A 11 -3.85 28.16 -22.51
N THR A 12 -3.22 28.76 -21.50
CA THR A 12 -2.10 29.67 -21.70
C THR A 12 -0.87 28.88 -22.12
N THR A 13 -0.19 29.31 -23.18
CA THR A 13 1.08 28.71 -23.59
C THR A 13 2.12 28.92 -22.48
N PRO A 14 2.77 27.84 -21.98
CA PRO A 14 3.76 27.97 -20.92
C PRO A 14 4.94 28.86 -21.36
N GLN A 15 5.47 29.64 -20.43
CA GLN A 15 6.68 30.44 -20.70
C GLN A 15 7.88 29.51 -20.91
N GLU A 16 8.86 29.91 -21.73
CA GLU A 16 10.02 29.07 -22.07
C GLU A 16 10.79 28.56 -20.83
N ASN A 17 10.90 29.40 -19.79
CA ASN A 17 11.52 29.02 -18.51
C ASN A 17 10.73 27.93 -17.76
N GLU A 18 9.39 27.97 -17.82
CA GLU A 18 8.53 26.96 -17.19
C GLU A 18 8.66 25.61 -17.90
N ILE A 19 8.78 25.62 -19.23
CA ILE A 19 9.04 24.43 -20.03
C ILE A 19 10.40 23.81 -19.66
N ALA A 20 11.45 24.63 -19.56
CA ALA A 20 12.78 24.14 -19.18
C ALA A 20 12.79 23.51 -17.77
N MET A 21 12.14 24.15 -16.80
CA MET A 21 11.99 23.60 -15.45
C MET A 21 11.19 22.30 -15.43
N LEU A 22 10.11 22.23 -16.22
CA LEU A 22 9.30 21.02 -16.36
C LEU A 22 10.12 19.87 -16.95
N THR A 23 10.88 20.11 -18.02
CA THR A 23 11.76 19.10 -18.63
C THR A 23 12.77 18.57 -17.62
N HIS A 24 13.45 19.46 -16.87
CA HIS A 24 14.40 19.03 -15.84
C HIS A 24 13.73 18.19 -14.75
N SER A 25 12.55 18.61 -14.30
CA SER A 25 11.77 17.91 -13.26
C SER A 25 11.33 16.52 -13.72
N ILE A 26 10.90 16.37 -14.97
CA ILE A 26 10.50 15.08 -15.55
C ILE A 26 11.69 14.12 -15.65
N ILE A 27 12.85 14.61 -16.10
CA ILE A 27 14.07 13.80 -16.23
C ILE A 27 14.50 13.27 -14.86
N GLU A 28 14.57 14.15 -13.86
CA GLU A 28 14.99 13.75 -12.51
C GLU A 28 13.96 12.84 -11.83
N TRP A 29 12.66 13.15 -11.96
CA TRP A 29 11.60 12.28 -11.47
C TRP A 29 11.69 10.87 -12.07
N ARG A 30 11.91 10.75 -13.38
CA ARG A 30 12.05 9.45 -14.05
C ARG A 30 13.24 8.67 -13.50
N ARG A 31 14.39 9.32 -13.36
CA ARG A 31 15.61 8.71 -12.80
C ARG A 31 15.36 8.18 -11.39
N LEU A 32 14.74 9.00 -10.53
CA LEU A 32 14.40 8.60 -9.15
C LEU A 32 13.35 7.50 -9.10
N LYS A 33 12.38 7.50 -10.01
CA LYS A 33 11.37 6.45 -10.11
C LYS A 33 12.02 5.10 -10.45
N GLU A 34 12.87 5.05 -11.47
CA GLU A 34 13.57 3.82 -11.87
C GLU A 34 14.45 3.27 -10.74
N GLU A 35 15.16 4.16 -10.05
CA GLU A 35 15.97 3.81 -8.87
C GLU A 35 15.10 3.22 -7.73
N ASN A 36 13.98 3.86 -7.42
CA ASN A 36 13.06 3.41 -6.38
C ASN A 36 12.41 2.07 -6.72
N ASP A 37 12.04 1.87 -7.99
CA ASP A 37 11.45 0.62 -8.45
C ASP A 37 12.45 -0.54 -8.33
N ARG A 38 13.73 -0.31 -8.65
CA ARG A 38 14.80 -1.29 -8.42
C ARG A 38 14.99 -1.61 -6.94
N ARG A 39 15.09 -0.59 -6.08
CA ARG A 39 15.22 -0.80 -4.62
C ARG A 39 14.03 -1.54 -4.03
N LYS A 40 12.81 -1.25 -4.49
CA LYS A 40 11.60 -1.98 -4.08
C LYS A 40 11.68 -3.45 -4.47
N GLN A 41 12.22 -3.77 -5.64
CA GLN A 41 12.40 -5.14 -6.08
C GLN A 41 13.42 -5.88 -5.20
N GLU A 42 14.59 -5.29 -4.97
CA GLU A 42 15.60 -5.84 -4.06
C GLU A 42 15.04 -6.07 -2.65
N MET A 43 14.27 -5.11 -2.13
CA MET A 43 13.61 -5.22 -0.83
C MET A 43 12.58 -6.35 -0.79
N ARG A 44 11.79 -6.56 -1.85
CA ARG A 44 10.82 -7.66 -1.94
C ARG A 44 11.52 -9.02 -1.89
N GLU A 45 12.62 -9.16 -2.62
CA GLU A 45 13.42 -10.39 -2.64
C GLU A 45 14.05 -10.68 -1.28
N ALA A 46 14.65 -9.66 -0.65
CA ALA A 46 15.21 -9.76 0.69
C ALA A 46 14.14 -10.17 1.72
N ASN A 47 12.97 -9.50 1.70
CA ASN A 47 11.86 -9.82 2.59
C ASN A 47 11.34 -11.26 2.40
N THR A 48 11.31 -11.75 1.16
CA THR A 48 10.89 -13.12 0.85
C THR A 48 11.86 -14.14 1.45
N LYS A 49 13.17 -13.93 1.26
CA LYS A 49 14.22 -14.78 1.84
C LYS A 49 14.21 -14.73 3.37
N MET A 50 14.10 -13.53 3.94
CA MET A 50 13.98 -13.34 5.39
C MET A 50 12.77 -14.09 5.95
N LYS A 51 11.63 -14.03 5.27
CA LYS A 51 10.41 -14.70 5.72
C LYS A 51 10.55 -16.23 5.72
N ALA A 52 11.13 -16.79 4.66
CA ALA A 52 11.40 -18.22 4.59
C ALA A 52 12.33 -18.69 5.73
N LEU A 53 13.38 -17.92 6.04
CA LEU A 53 14.28 -18.20 7.15
C LEU A 53 13.56 -18.08 8.51
N GLU A 54 12.76 -17.03 8.69
CA GLU A 54 11.97 -16.83 9.91
C GLU A 54 11.04 -18.01 10.18
N ASP A 55 10.36 -18.53 9.15
CA ASP A 55 9.44 -19.66 9.29
C ASP A 55 10.16 -20.95 9.70
N ILE A 56 11.39 -21.17 9.21
CA ILE A 56 12.26 -22.27 9.65
C ILE A 56 12.64 -22.08 11.12
N ILE A 57 13.12 -20.88 11.50
CA ILE A 57 13.54 -20.57 12.87
C ILE A 57 12.37 -20.77 13.84
N VAL A 58 11.21 -20.17 13.54
CA VAL A 58 9.99 -20.29 14.36
C VAL A 58 9.55 -21.74 14.50
N ARG A 59 9.64 -22.55 13.43
CA ARG A 59 9.32 -23.99 13.50
C ARG A 59 10.23 -24.70 14.48
N VAL A 60 11.55 -24.53 14.37
CA VAL A 60 12.52 -25.17 15.26
C VAL A 60 12.32 -24.72 16.71
N MET A 61 12.15 -23.42 16.95
CA MET A 61 11.92 -22.88 18.29
C MET A 61 10.63 -23.45 18.91
N LYS A 62 9.54 -23.56 18.14
CA LYS A 62 8.28 -24.16 18.62
C LYS A 62 8.43 -25.65 18.92
N SER A 63 9.03 -26.43 18.01
CA SER A 63 9.19 -27.87 18.16
C SER A 63 10.01 -28.27 19.37
N HIS A 64 10.96 -27.42 19.78
CA HIS A 64 11.83 -27.66 20.93
C HIS A 64 11.47 -26.79 22.15
N ASN A 65 10.34 -26.09 22.11
CA ASN A 65 9.88 -25.19 23.19
C ASN A 65 10.95 -24.16 23.63
N ILE A 66 11.70 -23.61 22.68
CA ILE A 66 12.75 -22.62 22.90
C ILE A 66 12.11 -21.23 22.99
N GLY A 67 12.13 -20.62 24.18
CA GLY A 67 11.66 -19.24 24.39
C GLY A 67 12.68 -18.18 23.99
N ALA A 68 13.97 -18.49 24.07
CA ALA A 68 15.06 -17.59 23.72
C ALA A 68 16.31 -18.37 23.28
N LEU A 69 17.10 -17.80 22.36
CA LEU A 69 18.37 -18.36 21.90
C LEU A 69 19.45 -17.27 21.85
N ASP A 70 20.52 -17.45 22.62
CA ASP A 70 21.69 -16.56 22.60
C ASP A 70 22.61 -16.88 21.42
N LEU A 71 23.04 -15.83 20.71
CA LEU A 71 23.88 -15.92 19.52
C LEU A 71 25.35 -15.74 19.90
N LYS A 72 26.09 -16.85 19.91
CA LYS A 72 27.49 -16.92 20.37
C LYS A 72 28.43 -15.92 19.67
N ASN A 73 28.17 -15.58 18.41
CA ASN A 73 29.09 -14.78 17.57
C ASN A 73 28.65 -13.32 17.37
N SER A 74 27.49 -12.92 17.88
CA SER A 74 26.97 -11.56 17.68
C SER A 74 26.59 -10.84 18.98
N GLY A 75 26.64 -11.52 20.12
CA GLY A 75 26.18 -10.97 21.41
C GLY A 75 24.68 -10.70 21.47
N GLY A 76 23.92 -11.09 20.44
CA GLY A 76 22.47 -10.90 20.35
C GLY A 76 21.68 -12.09 20.89
N ARG A 77 20.39 -11.89 21.15
CA ARG A 77 19.44 -12.94 21.54
C ARG A 77 18.22 -12.91 20.63
N VAL A 78 17.80 -14.08 20.16
CA VAL A 78 16.51 -14.27 19.48
C VAL A 78 15.48 -14.67 20.51
N LEU A 79 14.31 -14.01 20.50
CA LEU A 79 13.20 -14.31 21.41
C LEU A 79 12.03 -14.87 20.62
N PHE A 80 11.47 -15.99 21.06
CA PHE A 80 10.17 -16.43 20.57
C PHE A 80 9.08 -15.58 21.22
N LYS A 81 8.37 -14.80 20.42
CA LYS A 81 7.25 -13.96 20.87
C LYS A 81 5.96 -14.37 20.17
N LYS A 82 4.89 -14.49 20.94
CA LYS A 82 3.53 -14.71 20.42
C LYS A 82 2.70 -13.47 20.69
N SER A 83 2.39 -12.73 19.64
CA SER A 83 1.49 -11.57 19.73
C SER A 83 0.09 -11.95 19.23
N LYS A 84 -0.94 -11.42 19.88
CA LYS A 84 -2.32 -11.49 19.41
C LYS A 84 -2.73 -10.09 18.99
N HIS A 85 -3.16 -9.95 17.74
CA HIS A 85 -3.73 -8.71 17.21
C HIS A 85 -5.10 -9.01 16.65
N LYS A 86 -6.00 -8.03 16.72
CA LYS A 86 -7.28 -8.12 16.00
C LYS A 86 -6.97 -8.12 14.50
N ALA A 87 -7.63 -9.00 13.75
CA ALA A 87 -7.52 -9.00 12.30
C ALA A 87 -7.98 -7.64 11.74
N GLY A 88 -7.39 -7.21 10.62
CA GLY A 88 -7.81 -5.99 9.95
C GLY A 88 -9.27 -6.06 9.50
N LEU A 89 -9.94 -4.90 9.44
CA LEU A 89 -11.30 -4.78 8.93
C LEU A 89 -11.31 -4.67 7.40
N GLY A 90 -10.80 -5.71 6.72
CA GLY A 90 -10.91 -5.82 5.27
C GLY A 90 -12.36 -6.09 4.84
N GLN A 91 -12.69 -5.80 3.58
CA GLN A 91 -14.06 -5.90 3.05
C GLN A 91 -14.77 -7.23 3.40
N LYS A 92 -14.11 -8.37 3.18
CA LYS A 92 -14.67 -9.70 3.50
C LYS A 92 -14.91 -9.91 4.99
N ASN A 93 -13.98 -9.44 5.84
CA ASN A 93 -14.10 -9.58 7.29
C ASN A 93 -15.21 -8.65 7.82
N MET A 94 -15.32 -7.45 7.25
CA MET A 94 -16.36 -6.49 7.58
C MET A 94 -17.75 -7.01 7.19
N GLU A 95 -17.93 -7.50 5.97
CA GLU A 95 -19.20 -8.09 5.52
C GLU A 95 -19.61 -9.26 6.41
N LYS A 96 -18.67 -10.16 6.74
CA LYS A 96 -18.92 -11.27 7.66
C LYS A 96 -19.40 -10.78 9.03
N LEU A 97 -18.68 -9.84 9.64
CA LEU A 97 -19.03 -9.31 10.97
C LEU A 97 -20.38 -8.58 10.96
N ILE A 98 -20.70 -7.88 9.88
CA ILE A 98 -22.01 -7.23 9.70
C ILE A 98 -23.10 -8.29 9.55
N ALA A 99 -22.87 -9.34 8.76
CA ALA A 99 -23.84 -10.43 8.58
C ALA A 99 -24.10 -11.18 9.90
N GLU A 100 -23.05 -11.43 10.68
CA GLU A 100 -23.16 -12.01 12.02
C GLU A 100 -23.95 -11.11 12.98
N HIS A 101 -23.70 -9.79 12.95
CA HIS A 101 -24.38 -8.84 13.83
C HIS A 101 -25.85 -8.58 13.44
N LEU A 102 -26.14 -8.50 12.14
CA LEU A 102 -27.48 -8.25 11.61
C LEU A 102 -28.29 -9.53 11.41
N GLU A 103 -27.68 -10.69 11.68
CA GLU A 103 -28.23 -12.03 11.46
C GLU A 103 -28.81 -12.22 10.04
N SER A 104 -28.19 -11.57 9.05
CA SER A 104 -28.70 -11.53 7.68
C SER A 104 -27.60 -11.16 6.69
N GLN A 105 -27.32 -12.09 5.78
CA GLN A 105 -26.37 -11.86 4.70
C GLN A 105 -26.86 -10.77 3.73
N GLU A 106 -28.16 -10.73 3.46
CA GLU A 106 -28.77 -9.75 2.57
C GLU A 106 -28.61 -8.31 3.11
N LYS A 107 -28.90 -8.09 4.40
CA LYS A 107 -28.71 -6.79 5.03
C LYS A 107 -27.24 -6.36 5.03
N ALA A 108 -26.33 -7.31 5.23
CA ALA A 108 -24.89 -7.03 5.19
C ALA A 108 -24.41 -6.60 3.80
N ILE A 109 -24.85 -7.30 2.76
CA ILE A 109 -24.54 -6.95 1.36
C ILE A 109 -25.11 -5.56 1.04
N ASN A 110 -26.36 -5.28 1.42
CA ASN A 110 -27.00 -3.99 1.17
C ASN A 110 -26.27 -2.84 1.88
N LEU A 111 -25.87 -3.03 3.15
CA LEU A 111 -25.09 -2.04 3.89
C LEU A 111 -23.71 -1.82 3.26
N MET A 112 -23.02 -2.90 2.90
CA MET A 112 -21.72 -2.80 2.23
C MET A 112 -21.83 -2.06 0.90
N LYS A 113 -22.88 -2.32 0.11
CA LYS A 113 -23.15 -1.61 -1.13
C LYS A 113 -23.37 -0.12 -0.88
N TYR A 114 -24.21 0.23 0.09
CA TYR A 114 -24.44 1.63 0.47
C TYR A 114 -23.13 2.35 0.82
N ILE A 115 -22.28 1.76 1.66
CA ILE A 115 -20.99 2.34 2.05
C ILE A 115 -20.10 2.55 0.81
N GLN A 116 -20.06 1.60 -0.13
CA GLN A 116 -19.23 1.71 -1.32
C GLN A 116 -19.70 2.80 -2.27
N GLU A 117 -21.01 3.01 -2.38
CA GLU A 117 -21.62 4.04 -3.23
C GLU A 117 -21.50 5.45 -2.63
N HIS A 118 -21.46 5.56 -1.29
CA HIS A 118 -21.50 6.85 -0.59
C HIS A 118 -20.15 7.26 0.01
N ARG A 119 -19.13 6.39 -0.01
CA ARG A 119 -17.80 6.77 0.46
C ARG A 119 -17.23 7.90 -0.41
N GLU A 120 -16.48 8.78 0.23
CA GLU A 120 -15.82 9.91 -0.43
C GLU A 120 -14.95 9.43 -1.60
N VAL A 121 -15.13 10.10 -2.74
CA VAL A 121 -14.26 9.94 -3.90
C VAL A 121 -13.14 10.95 -3.77
N VAL A 122 -11.93 10.47 -3.46
CA VAL A 122 -10.73 11.31 -3.45
C VAL A 122 -10.09 11.29 -4.83
N ILE A 123 -10.17 12.40 -5.55
CA ILE A 123 -9.48 12.59 -6.82
C ILE A 123 -7.99 12.84 -6.50
N LYS A 124 -7.12 12.01 -7.09
CA LYS A 124 -5.67 12.17 -6.99
C LYS A 124 -5.10 12.34 -8.39
N GLU A 125 -4.44 13.46 -8.61
CA GLU A 125 -3.68 13.71 -9.83
C GLU A 125 -2.29 13.09 -9.69
N SER A 126 -1.84 12.41 -10.74
CA SER A 126 -0.52 11.78 -10.76
C SER A 126 0.01 11.71 -12.18
N ILE A 127 1.33 11.66 -12.31
CA ILE A 127 2.01 11.47 -13.59
C ILE A 127 2.34 9.99 -13.80
N ALA A 128 2.18 9.52 -15.03
CA ALA A 128 2.56 8.18 -15.46
C ALA A 128 3.61 8.28 -16.57
N TYR A 129 4.62 7.41 -16.51
CA TYR A 129 5.61 7.27 -17.58
C TYR A 129 5.29 6.00 -18.38
N GLU A 130 4.94 6.19 -19.64
CA GLU A 130 4.77 5.10 -20.61
C GLU A 130 6.04 4.99 -21.45
N LYS A 131 6.63 3.79 -21.49
CA LYS A 131 7.74 3.49 -22.39
C LYS A 131 7.14 2.94 -23.68
N SER A 132 7.33 3.63 -24.80
CA SER A 132 7.02 3.07 -26.12
C SER A 132 7.83 1.79 -26.30
N SER A 133 7.14 0.67 -26.44
CA SER A 133 7.70 -0.67 -26.69
C SER A 133 8.37 -0.76 -28.05
#